data_AF-A0A087MGR5-F1
#
_entry.id   AF-A0A087MGR5-F1
#
_cell.length_a   1.000
_cell.length_b   1.000
_cell.length_c   1.000
_cell.angle_alpha   90.00
_cell.angle_beta   90.00
_cell.angle_gamma   90.00
#
_symmetry.space_group_name_H-M   'P 1'
#
loop_
_entity.id
_entity.type
_entity.pdbx_description
1 polymer ?
#
loop_
_entity_poly.entity_id
_entity_poly.type
_entity_poly.pdbx_seq_one_letter_code
_entity_poly.pdbx_strand_id
1 'polypeptide(L)'
;MFDLGFSELLVIAVVALVVLGPQRLPKAARFAGLWVRKARAQWYSVKSEFEREMAAEDLKRSIGDPTRELRRDAEDIRRELDDTSAQVGAGLREVRADVEARDPPAAGKAADAGPPPDDVTGDGQAADEPTQPSLLPPRRDD
;
A
#
# COMPACT_ATOMS: atom_id res chain seq x y z
N MET A 1 4.06 -16.12 -17.07
CA MET A 1 4.91 -16.89 -18.00
C MET A 1 6.00 -17.58 -17.21
N PHE A 2 5.66 -18.73 -16.63
CA PHE A 2 6.59 -19.60 -15.90
C PHE A 2 6.25 -21.01 -16.36
N ASP A 3 6.71 -21.36 -17.55
CA ASP A 3 6.59 -22.71 -18.07
C ASP A 3 7.65 -23.57 -17.38
N LEU A 4 7.30 -24.10 -16.21
CA LEU A 4 8.04 -25.16 -15.52
C LEU A 4 7.94 -26.46 -16.34
N GLY A 5 8.63 -26.47 -17.47
CA GLY A 5 8.77 -27.61 -18.36
C GLY A 5 10.02 -28.44 -18.05
N PHE A 6 10.13 -29.60 -18.70
CA PHE A 6 11.32 -30.44 -18.61
C PHE A 6 12.58 -29.69 -19.08
N SER A 7 12.46 -28.86 -20.11
CA SER A 7 13.53 -28.03 -20.67
C SER A 7 14.11 -27.07 -19.63
N GLU A 8 13.26 -26.32 -18.94
CA GLU A 8 13.66 -25.35 -17.91
C GLU A 8 14.37 -26.05 -16.75
N LEU A 9 13.84 -27.19 -16.33
CA LEU A 9 14.41 -27.99 -15.24
C LEU A 9 15.81 -28.50 -15.59
N LEU A 10 16.04 -28.85 -16.86
CA LEU A 10 17.35 -29.26 -17.36
C LEU A 10 18.35 -28.09 -17.37
N VAL A 11 17.93 -26.90 -17.81
CA VAL A 11 18.76 -25.68 -17.75
C VAL A 11 19.16 -25.36 -16.31
N ILE A 12 18.20 -25.38 -15.38
CA ILE A 12 18.46 -25.15 -13.95
C ILE A 12 19.41 -26.22 -13.39
N ALA A 13 19.23 -27.49 -13.77
CA ALA A 13 20.11 -28.58 -13.34
C ALA A 13 21.55 -28.36 -13.83
N VAL A 14 21.75 -27.94 -15.08
CA VAL A 14 23.07 -27.62 -15.62
C VAL A 14 23.69 -26.44 -14.87
N VAL A 15 22.95 -25.35 -14.65
CA VAL A 15 23.43 -24.19 -13.89
C VAL A 15 23.81 -24.60 -12.47
N ALA A 16 22.98 -25.40 -11.80
CA ALA A 16 23.26 -25.91 -10.47
C ALA A 16 24.51 -26.82 -10.45
N LEU A 17 24.75 -27.63 -11.49
CA LEU A 17 25.96 -28.44 -11.63
C LEU A 17 27.21 -27.59 -11.78
N VAL A 18 27.14 -26.46 -12.50
CA VAL A 18 28.29 -25.56 -12.70
C VAL A 18 28.59 -24.76 -11.42
N VAL A 19 27.56 -24.17 -10.82
CA VAL A 19 27.72 -23.28 -9.65
C VAL A 19 28.07 -24.06 -8.39
N LEU A 20 27.33 -25.13 -8.12
CA LEU A 20 27.50 -25.92 -6.91
C LEU A 20 28.53 -27.04 -7.10
N GLY A 21 28.70 -27.51 -8.34
CA GLY A 21 29.54 -28.65 -8.67
C GLY A 21 28.76 -29.99 -8.64
N PRO A 22 29.11 -30.94 -9.54
CA PRO A 22 28.43 -32.24 -9.64
C PRO A 22 28.51 -33.09 -8.37
N GLN A 23 29.56 -32.90 -7.57
CA GLN A 23 29.76 -33.64 -6.32
C GLN A 23 28.86 -33.13 -5.17
N ARG A 24 28.41 -31.87 -5.24
CA ARG A 24 27.72 -31.20 -4.12
C ARG A 24 26.21 -31.15 -4.31
N LEU A 25 25.74 -31.08 -5.55
CA LEU A 25 24.32 -31.17 -5.93
C LEU A 25 23.57 -32.38 -5.34
N PRO A 26 24.09 -33.63 -5.44
CA PRO A 26 23.40 -34.79 -4.85
C PRO A 26 23.34 -34.70 -3.32
N LYS A 27 24.32 -34.06 -2.68
CA LYS A 27 24.31 -33.80 -1.25
C LYS A 27 23.21 -32.80 -0.87
N ALA A 28 23.09 -31.70 -1.62
CA ALA A 28 22.04 -30.69 -1.44
C ALA A 28 20.64 -31.24 -1.70
N ALA A 29 20.45 -32.03 -2.77
CA ALA A 29 19.18 -32.68 -3.07
C ALA A 29 18.75 -33.66 -1.95
N ARG A 30 19.72 -34.39 -1.36
CA ARG A 30 19.45 -35.24 -0.19
C ARG A 30 19.02 -34.41 1.02
N PHE A 31 19.67 -33.29 1.31
CA PHE A 31 19.24 -32.41 2.40
C PHE A 31 17.85 -31.83 2.15
N ALA A 32 17.64 -31.21 0.99
CA ALA A 32 16.34 -30.67 0.61
C ALA A 32 15.24 -31.74 0.65
N GLY A 33 15.51 -32.95 0.15
CA GLY A 33 14.57 -34.06 0.17
C GLY A 33 14.20 -34.52 1.60
N LEU A 34 15.16 -34.56 2.52
CA LEU A 34 14.89 -34.88 3.93
C LEU A 34 14.02 -33.82 4.60
N TRP A 35 14.29 -32.54 4.33
CA TRP A 35 13.51 -31.42 4.85
C TRP A 35 12.10 -31.39 4.26
N VAL A 36 11.96 -31.55 2.95
CA VAL A 36 10.67 -31.66 2.26
C VAL A 36 9.89 -32.87 2.76
N ARG A 37 10.54 -34.02 3.00
CA ARG A 37 9.87 -35.20 3.56
C ARG A 37 9.35 -34.93 4.97
N LYS A 38 10.13 -34.25 5.81
CA LYS A 38 9.73 -33.88 7.17
C LYS A 38 8.57 -32.86 7.16
N ALA A 39 8.66 -31.84 6.32
CA ALA A 39 7.57 -30.90 6.10
C ALA A 39 6.32 -31.65 5.62
N ARG A 40 6.43 -32.48 4.58
CA ARG A 40 5.30 -33.26 4.06
C ARG A 40 4.65 -34.14 5.14
N ALA A 41 5.43 -34.75 6.03
CA ALA A 41 4.88 -35.52 7.16
C ALA A 41 4.07 -34.65 8.14
N GLN A 42 4.53 -33.43 8.44
CA GLN A 42 3.78 -32.47 9.26
C GLN A 42 2.51 -31.98 8.55
N TRP A 43 2.54 -31.86 7.23
CA TRP A 43 1.36 -31.48 6.45
C TRP A 43 0.33 -32.60 6.39
N TYR A 44 0.75 -33.86 6.38
CA TYR A 44 -0.16 -35.01 6.47
C TYR A 44 -0.83 -35.11 7.85
N SER A 45 -0.13 -34.83 8.94
CA SER A 45 -0.74 -34.81 10.28
C SER A 45 -1.74 -33.67 10.41
N VAL A 46 -1.36 -32.45 9.98
CA VAL A 46 -2.28 -31.30 9.93
C VAL A 46 -3.46 -31.59 9.02
N LYS A 47 -3.25 -32.19 7.85
CA LYS A 47 -4.34 -32.60 6.96
C LYS A 47 -5.26 -33.63 7.62
N SER A 48 -4.71 -34.61 8.34
CA SER A 48 -5.50 -35.65 9.02
C SER A 48 -6.27 -35.16 10.24
N GLU A 49 -5.84 -34.05 10.84
CA GLU A 49 -6.56 -33.31 11.88
C GLU A 49 -7.59 -32.37 11.22
N PHE A 50 -7.21 -31.68 10.14
CA PHE A 50 -8.12 -30.88 9.30
C PHE A 50 -9.27 -31.71 8.72
N GLU A 51 -9.04 -32.91 8.18
CA GLU A 51 -10.09 -33.77 7.61
C GLU A 51 -10.99 -34.38 8.70
N ARG A 52 -10.54 -34.38 9.95
CA ARG A 52 -11.30 -34.89 11.10
C ARG A 52 -12.13 -33.81 11.79
N GLU A 53 -11.73 -32.55 11.67
CA GLU A 53 -12.46 -31.36 12.17
C GLU A 53 -13.31 -30.67 11.06
N MET A 54 -12.87 -30.68 9.79
CA MET A 54 -13.52 -29.99 8.67
C MET A 54 -14.37 -30.91 7.78
N ALA A 55 -15.06 -31.87 8.41
CA ALA A 55 -16.28 -32.44 7.85
C ALA A 55 -17.51 -31.54 8.08
N ALA A 56 -17.38 -30.44 8.82
CA ALA A 56 -18.42 -29.44 8.99
C ALA A 56 -17.86 -28.02 8.81
N GLU A 57 -18.27 -27.38 7.71
CA GLU A 57 -18.52 -25.93 7.58
C GLU A 57 -17.43 -24.85 7.76
N ASP A 58 -16.18 -25.10 8.15
CA ASP A 58 -15.24 -23.98 8.44
C ASP A 58 -14.13 -23.68 7.42
N LEU A 59 -13.94 -24.49 6.37
CA LEU A 59 -12.96 -24.15 5.32
C LEU A 59 -13.35 -22.91 4.52
N LYS A 60 -14.65 -22.56 4.48
CA LYS A 60 -15.12 -21.33 3.84
C LYS A 60 -14.95 -20.09 4.72
N ARG A 61 -14.64 -20.27 6.02
CA ARG A 61 -14.50 -19.19 7.01
C ARG A 61 -13.04 -18.85 7.31
N SER A 62 -12.12 -19.81 7.16
CA SER A 62 -10.70 -19.70 7.53
C SER A 62 -9.74 -19.37 6.39
N ILE A 63 -10.17 -19.49 5.12
CA ILE A 63 -9.80 -18.50 4.10
C ILE A 63 -10.77 -17.33 4.29
N GLY A 64 -10.72 -16.73 5.48
CA GLY A 64 -11.44 -15.52 5.80
C GLY A 64 -10.90 -14.46 4.88
N ASP A 65 -11.67 -14.16 3.84
CA ASP A 65 -11.50 -13.07 2.90
C ASP A 65 -10.85 -11.90 3.67
N PRO A 66 -9.55 -11.61 3.52
CA PRO A 66 -8.86 -10.61 4.34
C PRO A 66 -9.60 -9.27 4.30
N THR A 67 -10.30 -9.04 3.19
CA THR A 67 -11.29 -7.98 2.96
C THR A 67 -12.34 -7.82 4.07
N ARG A 68 -12.77 -8.89 4.75
CA ARG A 68 -13.77 -8.83 5.84
C ARG A 68 -13.19 -8.37 7.16
N GLU A 69 -11.97 -8.80 7.50
CA GLU A 69 -11.26 -8.35 8.68
C GLU A 69 -10.86 -6.87 8.52
N LEU A 70 -10.29 -6.54 7.35
CA LEU A 70 -10.02 -5.17 6.93
C LEU A 70 -11.26 -4.26 6.94
N ARG A 71 -12.43 -4.78 6.54
CA ARG A 71 -13.69 -4.02 6.60
C ARG A 71 -14.18 -3.77 8.02
N ARG A 72 -14.03 -4.75 8.92
CA ARG A 72 -14.41 -4.58 10.33
C ARG A 72 -13.51 -3.56 11.01
N ASP A 73 -12.20 -3.69 10.85
CA ASP A 73 -11.25 -2.73 11.40
C ASP A 73 -11.50 -1.32 10.85
N ALA A 74 -11.81 -1.20 9.55
CA ALA A 74 -12.18 0.09 8.96
C ALA A 74 -13.50 0.66 9.48
N GLU A 75 -14.49 -0.18 9.79
CA GLU A 75 -15.76 0.25 10.38
C GLU A 75 -15.58 0.70 11.84
N ASP A 76 -14.77 -0.01 12.62
CA ASP A 76 -14.48 0.34 14.01
C ASP A 76 -13.70 1.66 14.11
N ILE A 77 -12.68 1.85 13.26
CA ILE A 77 -11.94 3.12 13.14
C ILE A 77 -12.88 4.27 12.75
N ARG A 78 -13.80 4.05 11.80
CA ARG A 78 -14.77 5.08 11.39
C ARG A 78 -15.69 5.49 12.53
N ARG A 79 -16.19 4.53 13.30
CA ARG A 79 -17.05 4.81 14.46
C ARG A 79 -16.31 5.60 15.53
N GLU A 80 -15.07 5.22 15.83
CA GLU A 80 -14.24 5.92 16.80
C GLU A 80 -13.93 7.36 16.37
N LEU A 81 -13.68 7.58 15.07
CA LEU A 81 -13.51 8.92 14.50
C LEU A 81 -14.79 9.76 14.57
N ASP A 82 -15.94 9.18 14.23
CA ASP A 82 -17.24 9.86 14.30
C ASP A 82 -17.56 10.26 15.75
N ASP A 83 -17.41 9.34 16.71
CA ASP A 83 -17.63 9.60 18.13
C ASP A 83 -16.67 10.66 18.68
N THR A 84 -15.40 10.62 18.28
CA THR A 84 -14.41 11.64 18.66
C THR A 84 -14.76 13.00 18.07
N SER A 85 -15.17 13.05 16.79
CA SER A 85 -15.56 14.30 16.14
C SER A 85 -16.80 14.92 16.77
N ALA A 86 -17.77 14.08 17.17
CA ALA A 86 -18.97 14.52 17.87
C ALA A 86 -18.65 15.09 19.26
N GLN A 87 -17.75 14.45 20.01
CA GLN A 87 -17.29 14.93 21.31
C GLN A 87 -16.52 16.26 21.19
N VAL A 88 -15.62 16.37 20.20
CA VAL A 88 -14.89 17.61 19.93
C VAL A 88 -15.86 18.73 19.53
N GLY A 89 -16.81 18.46 18.64
CA GLY A 89 -17.82 19.42 18.21
C GLY A 89 -18.73 19.88 19.36
N ALA A 90 -19.10 18.96 20.27
CA ALA A 90 -19.85 19.29 21.48
C ALA A 90 -19.03 20.16 22.43
N GLY A 91 -17.78 19.80 22.69
CA GLY A 91 -16.87 20.60 23.53
C GLY A 91 -16.61 22.00 22.97
N LEU A 92 -16.43 22.15 21.65
CA LEU A 92 -16.29 23.47 21.03
C LEU A 92 -17.57 24.31 21.14
N ARG A 93 -18.74 23.69 21.03
CA ARG A 93 -20.03 24.39 21.23
C ARG A 93 -20.22 24.83 22.67
N GLU A 94 -19.82 24.01 23.63
CA GLU A 94 -19.86 24.33 25.05
C GLU A 94 -18.92 25.50 25.38
N VAL A 95 -17.67 25.43 24.94
CA VAL A 95 -16.71 26.54 25.08
C VAL A 95 -17.21 27.82 24.42
N ARG A 96 -17.81 27.73 23.22
CA ARG A 96 -18.40 28.89 22.56
C ARG A 96 -19.59 29.44 23.33
N ALA A 97 -20.47 28.59 23.86
CA ALA A 97 -21.60 29.01 24.67
C ALA A 97 -21.14 29.69 25.97
N ASP A 98 -20.08 29.20 26.61
CA ASP A 98 -19.48 29.81 27.80
C ASP A 98 -18.80 31.15 27.52
N VAL A 99 -18.21 31.32 26.33
CA VAL A 99 -17.63 32.61 25.88
C VAL A 99 -18.74 33.60 25.53
N GLU A 100 -19.79 33.17 24.82
CA GLU A 100 -20.92 34.01 24.43
C GLU A 100 -21.79 34.42 25.63
N ALA A 101 -21.86 33.58 26.67
CA ALA A 101 -22.51 33.89 27.94
C ALA A 101 -21.69 34.86 28.83
N ARG A 102 -20.41 35.09 28.52
CA ARG A 102 -19.51 35.98 29.27
C ARG A 102 -19.34 37.38 28.65
N ASP A 103 -19.92 37.65 27.48
CA ASP A 103 -19.89 39.00 26.87
C ASP A 103 -21.20 39.79 27.14
N PRO A 104 -21.15 40.92 27.86
CA PRO A 104 -22.28 41.86 27.91
C PRO A 104 -22.35 42.68 26.60
N PRO A 105 -23.54 43.18 26.20
CA PRO A 105 -23.67 43.96 24.97
C PRO A 105 -23.16 45.38 25.23
N ALA A 106 -21.99 45.72 24.69
CA ALA A 106 -21.53 47.10 24.56
C ALA A 106 -21.35 47.44 23.07
N ALA A 107 -22.08 48.47 22.66
CA ALA A 107 -22.18 49.00 21.31
C ALA A 107 -20.83 49.38 20.66
N GLY A 108 -20.76 49.22 19.34
CA GLY A 108 -19.65 49.73 18.52
C GLY A 108 -19.92 49.60 17.03
N LYS A 109 -20.85 50.42 16.52
CA LYS A 109 -21.08 50.60 15.08
C LYS A 109 -20.05 51.58 14.52
N ALA A 110 -19.60 51.28 13.29
CA ALA A 110 -18.96 52.16 12.28
C ALA A 110 -17.43 52.09 12.11
N ALA A 111 -17.06 51.44 11.00
CA ALA A 111 -16.16 51.92 9.93
C ALA A 111 -14.71 52.31 10.28
N ASP A 112 -13.73 51.64 9.67
CA ASP A 112 -13.03 52.08 8.46
C ASP A 112 -11.72 51.26 8.26
N ALA A 113 -11.17 51.32 7.05
CA ALA A 113 -9.88 50.79 6.56
C ALA A 113 -9.88 49.34 6.02
N GLY A 114 -10.34 49.22 4.77
CA GLY A 114 -9.97 48.09 3.91
C GLY A 114 -8.49 48.14 3.47
N PRO A 115 -7.90 47.05 2.98
CA PRO A 115 -6.61 47.10 2.29
C PRO A 115 -6.78 47.54 0.83
N PRO A 116 -5.85 48.33 0.28
CA PRO A 116 -5.89 48.78 -1.11
C PRO A 116 -5.61 47.64 -2.12
N PRO A 117 -6.00 47.81 -3.39
CA PRO A 117 -5.71 46.86 -4.47
C PRO A 117 -4.34 47.18 -5.07
N ASP A 118 -3.47 46.17 -5.16
CA ASP A 118 -2.32 46.24 -6.06
C ASP A 118 -2.69 45.50 -7.35
N ASP A 119 -3.25 46.27 -8.28
CA ASP A 119 -3.24 45.96 -9.70
C ASP A 119 -1.79 45.99 -10.20
N VAL A 120 -1.28 44.85 -10.65
CA VAL A 120 -0.28 44.80 -11.71
C VAL A 120 -0.78 43.86 -12.80
N THR A 121 -1.65 44.42 -13.64
CA THR A 121 -1.76 44.03 -15.03
C THR A 121 -0.40 44.22 -15.69
N GLY A 122 0.11 43.15 -16.30
CA GLY A 122 1.27 43.15 -17.17
C GLY A 122 1.12 42.04 -18.20
N ASP A 123 0.11 42.15 -19.05
CA ASP A 123 0.09 41.45 -20.34
C ASP A 123 1.08 42.13 -21.29
N GLY A 124 1.80 41.30 -22.05
CA GLY A 124 2.77 41.71 -23.07
C GLY A 124 3.67 40.53 -23.43
N GLN A 125 3.15 39.46 -24.02
CA GLN A 125 3.01 39.29 -25.48
C GLN A 125 4.35 39.32 -26.24
N ALA A 126 4.80 38.13 -26.67
CA ALA A 126 5.42 37.85 -27.98
C ALA A 126 5.65 36.33 -28.07
N ALA A 127 4.77 35.63 -28.79
CA ALA A 127 5.01 35.14 -30.15
C ALA A 127 5.57 33.70 -30.13
N ASP A 128 4.72 32.70 -30.37
CA ASP A 128 4.45 32.10 -31.70
C ASP A 128 5.66 31.26 -32.16
N GLU A 129 5.70 29.98 -31.78
CA GLU A 129 5.30 28.82 -32.60
C GLU A 129 6.54 28.17 -33.29
N PRO A 130 6.42 27.01 -33.95
CA PRO A 130 7.07 25.76 -33.54
C PRO A 130 8.25 25.38 -34.46
N THR A 131 8.87 24.21 -34.21
CA THR A 131 9.33 23.22 -35.23
C THR A 131 10.61 22.49 -34.77
N GLN A 132 10.55 21.16 -34.94
CA GLN A 132 11.60 20.17 -34.69
C GLN A 132 12.75 20.25 -35.74
N PRO A 133 13.54 19.18 -35.97
CA PRO A 133 14.85 18.90 -35.39
C PRO A 133 16.00 19.08 -36.42
N SER A 134 17.20 19.40 -35.96
CA SER A 134 18.43 19.34 -36.79
C SER A 134 19.62 19.05 -35.87
N LEU A 135 20.20 17.85 -35.97
CA LEU A 135 21.29 17.45 -36.87
C LEU A 135 22.66 17.71 -36.23
N LEU A 136 23.49 16.65 -36.25
CA LEU A 136 24.94 16.58 -36.02
C LEU A 136 25.44 16.27 -34.58
N PRO A 137 25.89 15.04 -34.29
CA PRO A 137 27.02 14.85 -33.39
C PRO A 137 28.35 15.12 -34.14
N PRO A 138 29.35 15.74 -33.50
CA PRO A 138 30.64 16.01 -34.11
C PRO A 138 31.46 14.72 -34.33
N ARG A 139 32.20 14.78 -35.43
CA ARG A 139 33.23 13.87 -35.93
C ARG A 139 34.23 13.43 -34.83
N ARG A 140 34.61 12.14 -34.86
CA ARG A 140 35.95 11.67 -34.46
C ARG A 140 37.01 12.43 -35.27
N ASP A 141 38.18 12.65 -34.70
CA ASP A 141 39.47 12.12 -35.21
C ASP A 141 40.61 12.55 -34.26
N ASP A 142 41.54 11.60 -34.04
CA ASP A 142 42.87 11.65 -33.38
C ASP A 142 43.03 11.84 -31.86
#